data_AF-A0A2C5ZXV8-F1
#
_entry.id   AF-A0A2C5ZXV8-F1
#
_cell.length_a   1.000
_cell.length_b   1.000
_cell.length_c   1.000
_cell.angle_alpha   90.00
_cell.angle_beta   90.00
_cell.angle_gamma   90.00
#
_symmetry.space_group_name_H-M   'P 1'
#
loop_
_entity.id
_entity.type
_entity.pdbx_description
1 polymer ?
#
loop_
_entity_poly.entity_id
_entity_poly.type
_entity_poly.pdbx_seq_one_letter_code
_entity_poly.pdbx_strand_id
1 'polypeptide(L)'
;MCLTTNQFPEQASDSTVVNKINQVLGREKERLYVGLYVRGSTPKMAGGEDEYHWAFLAGPKQHPKSGSRHIMYHAKEKLVKSGTPPQIRPEWQYVNDSNRAAMLLVRVLVGKIVDHERLERIFKAVPLRTEDANWNCVLWMEDAFRMMVQDGGAITTSVQDWASVRDKAMSYVEQKKAAHRFDGKDPSIVFDPAKPATWDMLTDTEMTP
;
A
#
# COMPACT_ATOMS: atom_id res chain seq x y z
N MET A 1 -37.31 15.37 29.73
CA MET A 1 -36.74 16.49 28.95
C MET A 1 -35.63 15.91 28.08
N CYS A 2 -35.85 15.84 26.77
CA CYS A 2 -34.85 15.45 25.78
C CYS A 2 -33.97 16.65 25.45
N LEU A 3 -32.65 16.49 25.36
CA LEU A 3 -31.77 17.33 24.53
C LEU A 3 -30.60 16.52 23.95
N THR A 4 -30.66 16.40 22.62
CA THR A 4 -29.58 16.43 21.61
C THR A 4 -28.51 15.34 21.58
N THR A 5 -28.77 14.33 20.75
CA THR A 5 -27.78 13.60 19.95
C THR A 5 -27.18 14.54 18.90
N ASN A 6 -25.87 14.80 18.97
CA ASN A 6 -25.14 15.40 17.87
C ASN A 6 -25.04 14.38 16.73
N GLN A 7 -25.87 14.54 15.70
CA GLN A 7 -25.69 13.86 14.41
C GLN A 7 -24.41 14.39 13.77
N PHE A 8 -23.44 13.49 13.54
CA PHE A 8 -22.37 13.74 12.58
C PHE A 8 -22.99 13.86 11.18
N PRO A 9 -22.59 14.86 10.36
CA PRO A 9 -23.17 15.01 9.04
C PRO A 9 -22.72 13.87 8.12
N GLU A 10 -23.71 13.29 7.47
CA GLU A 10 -23.67 12.36 6.36
C GLU A 10 -22.93 12.99 5.16
N GLN A 11 -21.59 12.88 5.13
CA GLN A 11 -20.75 13.42 4.03
C GLN A 11 -20.23 12.37 3.04
N ALA A 12 -20.64 11.10 3.17
CA ALA A 12 -20.16 10.04 2.28
C ALA A 12 -20.80 10.10 0.87
N SER A 13 -22.04 10.56 0.74
CA SER A 13 -22.79 10.53 -0.52
C SER A 13 -22.28 11.55 -1.55
N ASP A 14 -22.00 12.78 -1.13
CA ASP A 14 -21.45 13.84 -2.00
C ASP A 14 -20.03 13.54 -2.48
N SER A 15 -19.24 12.78 -1.70
CA SER A 15 -17.88 12.39 -2.08
C SER A 15 -17.86 11.47 -3.30
N THR A 16 -18.89 10.64 -3.49
CA THR A 16 -18.93 9.64 -4.56
C THR A 16 -19.20 10.30 -5.93
N VAL A 17 -20.09 11.30 -5.96
CA VAL A 17 -20.41 12.05 -7.18
C VAL A 17 -19.27 12.99 -7.56
N VAL A 18 -18.68 13.68 -6.58
CA VAL A 18 -17.52 14.56 -6.79
C VAL A 18 -16.30 13.76 -7.26
N ASN A 19 -16.04 12.58 -6.67
CA ASN A 19 -14.94 11.72 -7.11
C ASN A 19 -15.18 11.20 -8.54
N LYS A 20 -16.40 10.81 -8.90
CA LYS A 20 -16.75 10.42 -10.28
C LYS A 20 -16.58 11.58 -11.26
N ILE A 21 -17.03 12.78 -10.92
CA ILE A 21 -16.88 13.97 -11.79
C ILE A 21 -15.40 14.33 -11.93
N ASN A 22 -14.61 14.31 -10.84
CA ASN A 22 -13.18 14.59 -10.90
C ASN A 22 -12.38 13.51 -11.63
N GLN A 23 -12.82 12.25 -11.58
CA GLN A 23 -12.28 11.15 -12.39
C GLN A 23 -12.59 11.38 -13.87
N VAL A 24 -13.83 11.75 -14.22
CA VAL A 24 -14.25 12.08 -15.60
C VAL A 24 -13.54 13.33 -16.14
N LEU A 25 -13.27 14.32 -15.30
CA LEU A 25 -12.55 15.54 -15.66
C LEU A 25 -11.01 15.39 -15.64
N GLY A 26 -10.48 14.19 -15.34
CA GLY A 26 -9.03 13.94 -15.26
C GLY A 26 -8.32 14.71 -14.13
N ARG A 27 -9.08 15.16 -13.12
CA ARG A 27 -8.60 15.97 -11.99
C ARG A 27 -8.13 15.10 -10.81
N GLU A 28 -8.72 13.93 -10.62
CA GLU A 28 -8.23 12.92 -9.67
C GLU A 28 -7.15 12.07 -10.34
N LYS A 29 -5.90 12.49 -10.18
CA LYS A 29 -4.76 11.75 -10.72
C LYS A 29 -4.45 10.58 -9.79
N GLU A 30 -5.04 9.41 -10.05
CA GLU A 30 -4.77 8.19 -9.28
C GLU A 30 -3.32 7.70 -9.47
N ARG A 31 -2.77 7.17 -8.39
CA ARG A 31 -1.37 6.81 -8.26
C ARG A 31 -1.26 5.44 -7.63
N LEU A 32 -0.31 4.66 -8.13
CA LEU A 32 0.08 3.39 -7.55
C LEU A 32 1.39 3.59 -6.80
N TYR A 33 1.39 3.24 -5.52
CA TYR A 33 2.57 3.25 -4.68
C TYR A 33 2.90 1.84 -4.18
N VAL A 34 4.17 1.61 -3.87
CA VAL A 34 4.62 0.53 -2.98
C VAL A 34 4.75 1.12 -1.57
N GLY A 35 4.09 0.52 -0.58
CA GLY A 35 4.15 0.93 0.82
C GLY A 35 4.89 -0.10 1.68
N LEU A 36 5.74 0.40 2.59
CA LEU A 36 6.39 -0.40 3.61
C LEU A 36 5.78 -0.10 4.98
N TYR A 37 5.30 -1.14 5.64
CA TYR A 37 4.62 -1.06 6.92
C TYR A 37 5.44 -1.74 8.02
N VAL A 38 5.25 -1.27 9.26
CA VAL A 38 5.77 -1.95 10.44
C VAL A 38 5.31 -3.40 10.47
N ARG A 39 6.24 -4.31 10.72
CA ARG A 39 6.00 -5.74 10.92
C ARG A 39 6.78 -6.22 12.15
N GLY A 40 6.17 -7.09 12.94
CA GLY A 40 6.72 -7.53 14.23
C GLY A 40 7.42 -8.89 14.22
N SER A 41 7.78 -9.41 13.04
CA SER A 41 8.42 -10.73 12.90
C SER A 41 9.89 -10.62 12.56
N THR A 42 10.69 -11.61 12.97
CA THR A 42 12.09 -11.73 12.57
C THR A 42 12.20 -11.88 11.05
N PRO A 43 13.00 -11.06 10.36
CA PRO A 43 13.25 -11.18 8.93
C PRO A 43 13.91 -12.52 8.59
N LYS A 44 13.55 -13.10 7.44
CA LYS A 44 14.13 -14.33 6.90
C LYS A 44 14.79 -14.12 5.54
N MET A 45 14.43 -13.07 4.81
CA MET A 45 15.06 -12.74 3.52
C MET A 45 16.45 -12.14 3.75
N ALA A 46 17.40 -12.52 2.89
CA ALA A 46 18.80 -12.10 3.03
C ALA A 46 19.00 -10.57 2.93
N GLY A 47 18.15 -9.87 2.18
CA GLY A 47 18.17 -8.41 2.07
C GLY A 47 17.35 -7.70 3.15
N GLY A 48 16.75 -8.44 4.09
CA GLY A 48 15.89 -7.90 5.15
C GLY A 48 14.56 -7.35 4.63
N GLU A 49 14.17 -7.63 3.39
CA GLU A 49 12.95 -7.07 2.81
C GLU A 49 11.72 -7.44 3.63
N ASP A 50 11.67 -8.66 4.16
CA ASP A 50 10.58 -9.14 4.98
C ASP A 50 10.62 -8.67 6.46
N GLU A 51 11.54 -7.76 6.82
CA GLU A 51 11.42 -6.91 8.02
C GLU A 51 10.18 -6.03 7.97
N TYR A 52 9.70 -5.72 6.77
CA TYR A 52 8.50 -4.91 6.56
C TYR A 52 7.35 -5.77 6.07
N HIS A 53 6.13 -5.28 6.29
CA HIS A 53 4.97 -5.74 5.54
C HIS A 53 4.85 -4.89 4.28
N TRP A 54 4.81 -5.54 3.12
CA TRP A 54 4.75 -4.86 1.83
C TRP A 54 3.31 -4.87 1.27
N ALA A 55 2.89 -3.74 0.69
CA ALA A 55 1.61 -3.64 0.00
C ALA A 55 1.67 -2.65 -1.18
N PHE A 56 0.80 -2.85 -2.18
CA PHE A 56 0.48 -1.77 -3.11
C PHE A 56 -0.57 -0.85 -2.50
N LEU A 57 -0.47 0.45 -2.81
CA LEU A 57 -1.44 1.46 -2.45
C LEU A 57 -1.96 2.16 -3.71
N ALA A 58 -3.24 2.01 -4.01
CA ALA A 58 -3.92 2.80 -5.03
C ALA A 58 -4.68 3.95 -4.37
N GLY A 59 -4.50 5.17 -4.87
CA GLY A 59 -5.25 6.31 -4.36
C GLY A 59 -4.88 7.63 -5.05
N PRO A 60 -5.51 8.74 -4.63
CA PRO A 60 -5.27 10.04 -5.24
C PRO A 60 -3.85 10.55 -4.98
N LYS A 61 -3.29 11.31 -5.95
CA LYS A 61 -1.96 11.96 -5.84
C LYS A 61 -1.81 12.79 -4.56
N GLN A 62 -2.86 13.53 -4.19
CA GLN A 62 -2.88 14.35 -2.98
C GLN A 62 -3.79 13.65 -1.97
N HIS A 63 -3.38 13.57 -0.71
CA HIS A 63 -4.29 13.16 0.35
C HIS A 63 -5.40 14.22 0.46
N PRO A 64 -6.67 13.88 0.20
CA PRO A 64 -7.72 14.84 0.44
C PRO A 64 -7.86 15.05 1.94
N LYS A 65 -8.22 16.27 2.34
CA LYS A 65 -8.47 16.70 3.72
C LYS A 65 -9.55 15.87 4.44
N SER A 66 -10.31 15.06 3.69
CA SER A 66 -11.53 14.35 4.11
C SER A 66 -11.36 12.82 4.19
N GLY A 67 -10.15 12.32 4.47
CA GLY A 67 -9.99 10.92 4.89
C GLY A 67 -10.23 9.85 3.81
N SER A 68 -10.14 10.18 2.52
CA SER A 68 -10.15 9.13 1.48
C SER A 68 -8.89 8.26 1.66
N ARG A 69 -9.13 6.97 1.85
CA ARG A 69 -8.10 5.98 2.16
C ARG A 69 -7.60 5.38 0.86
N HIS A 70 -6.29 5.22 0.74
CA HIS A 70 -5.75 4.39 -0.33
C HIS A 70 -6.30 2.97 -0.16
N ILE A 71 -6.57 2.29 -1.26
CA ILE A 71 -6.84 0.87 -1.28
C ILE A 71 -5.50 0.17 -1.15
N MET A 72 -5.38 -0.69 -0.15
CA MET A 72 -4.18 -1.46 0.16
C MET A 72 -4.35 -2.88 -0.38
N TYR A 73 -3.53 -3.25 -1.36
CA TYR A 73 -3.50 -4.59 -1.92
C TYR A 73 -2.29 -5.34 -1.37
N HIS A 74 -2.54 -6.48 -0.73
CA HIS A 74 -1.47 -7.27 -0.13
C HIS A 74 -1.84 -8.74 0.02
N ALA A 75 -0.82 -9.57 0.11
CA ALA A 75 -0.94 -10.91 0.67
C ALA A 75 -0.63 -10.88 2.16
N LYS A 76 -1.46 -11.55 2.98
CA LYS A 76 -1.21 -11.71 4.41
C LYS A 76 -1.51 -13.13 4.87
N GLU A 77 -0.79 -13.58 5.90
CA GLU A 77 -1.12 -14.82 6.59
C GLU A 77 -2.41 -14.66 7.38
N LYS A 78 -3.23 -15.71 7.35
CA LYS A 78 -4.41 -15.89 8.19
C LYS A 78 -4.32 -17.26 8.84
N LEU A 79 -4.54 -17.31 10.14
CA LEU A 79 -4.74 -18.58 10.83
C LEU A 79 -6.11 -19.12 10.45
N VAL A 80 -6.14 -20.30 9.84
CA VAL A 80 -7.37 -21.03 9.54
C VAL A 80 -7.42 -22.32 10.34
N LYS A 81 -8.63 -22.78 10.62
CA LYS A 81 -8.88 -24.07 11.27
C LYS A 81 -9.44 -25.03 10.23
N SER A 82 -8.69 -26.06 9.88
CA SER A 82 -9.06 -27.02 8.83
C SER A 82 -8.50 -28.43 9.11
N GLY A 83 -8.96 -29.43 8.35
CA GLY A 83 -8.60 -30.84 8.52
C GLY A 83 -9.50 -31.61 9.51
N THR A 84 -9.27 -32.93 9.60
CA THR A 84 -9.96 -33.85 10.51
C THR A 84 -8.93 -34.74 11.20
N PRO A 85 -8.64 -34.56 12.52
CA PRO A 85 -9.20 -33.56 13.42
C PRO A 85 -8.78 -32.12 13.05
N PRO A 86 -9.54 -31.08 13.47
CA PRO A 86 -9.25 -29.70 13.10
C PRO A 86 -7.93 -29.19 13.68
N GLN A 87 -7.05 -28.67 12.83
CA GLN A 87 -5.78 -28.06 13.23
C GLN A 87 -5.74 -26.59 12.79
N ILE A 88 -5.04 -25.76 13.57
CA ILE A 88 -4.78 -24.37 13.19
C ILE A 88 -3.53 -24.37 12.31
N ARG A 89 -3.64 -23.81 11.10
CA ARG A 89 -2.52 -23.64 10.18
C ARG A 89 -2.53 -22.24 9.56
N PRO A 90 -1.35 -21.67 9.27
CA PRO A 90 -1.27 -20.44 8.50
C PRO A 90 -1.63 -20.74 7.04
N GLU A 91 -2.50 -19.90 6.47
CA GLU A 91 -2.77 -19.87 5.04
C GLU A 91 -2.61 -18.43 4.54
N TRP A 92 -2.04 -18.29 3.35
CA TRP A 92 -1.92 -17.00 2.70
C TRP A 92 -3.24 -16.62 2.03
N GLN A 93 -3.60 -15.34 2.13
CA GLN A 93 -4.76 -14.77 1.44
C GLN A 93 -4.40 -13.43 0.80
N TYR A 94 -4.94 -13.19 -0.39
CA TYR A 94 -5.01 -11.86 -1.00
C TYR A 94 -6.09 -11.03 -0.32
N VAL A 95 -5.81 -9.76 -0.08
CA VAL A 95 -6.74 -8.81 0.54
C VAL A 95 -6.61 -7.45 -0.14
N ASN A 96 -7.76 -6.80 -0.33
CA ASN A 96 -7.87 -5.37 -0.62
C ASN A 96 -8.65 -4.67 0.51
N ASP A 97 -7.95 -3.99 1.41
CA ASP A 97 -8.58 -3.27 2.52
C ASP A 97 -8.18 -1.78 2.53
N SER A 98 -8.71 -1.04 3.49
CA SER A 98 -8.34 0.36 3.68
C SER A 98 -6.92 0.46 4.24
N ASN A 99 -6.12 1.39 3.69
CA ASN A 99 -4.76 1.67 4.18
C ASN A 99 -4.69 1.86 5.71
N ARG A 100 -3.71 1.19 6.31
CA ARG A 100 -3.32 1.30 7.73
C ARG A 100 -2.32 2.43 7.92
N ALA A 101 -2.76 3.67 7.72
CA ALA A 101 -1.89 4.86 7.70
C ALA A 101 -0.96 4.98 8.93
N ALA A 102 -1.43 4.62 10.13
CA ALA A 102 -0.65 4.68 11.36
C ALA A 102 0.56 3.72 11.39
N MET A 103 0.56 2.69 10.54
CA MET A 103 1.65 1.70 10.45
C MET A 103 2.54 1.90 9.22
N LEU A 104 2.21 2.86 8.34
CA LEU A 104 2.94 3.12 7.10
C LEU A 104 4.22 3.91 7.42
N LEU A 105 5.37 3.35 7.07
CA LEU A 105 6.68 4.00 7.28
C LEU A 105 7.03 4.90 6.10
N VAL A 106 7.04 4.32 4.90
CA VAL A 106 7.32 5.02 3.64
C VAL A 106 6.42 4.50 2.54
N ARG A 107 6.22 5.30 1.50
CA ARG A 107 5.68 4.84 0.22
C ARG A 107 6.50 5.36 -0.96
N VAL A 108 6.48 4.62 -2.05
CA VAL A 108 7.22 4.92 -3.28
C VAL A 108 6.26 4.90 -4.45
N LEU A 109 6.11 6.01 -5.16
CA LEU A 109 5.27 6.11 -6.35
C LEU A 109 5.94 5.38 -7.51
N VAL A 110 5.24 4.40 -8.08
CA VAL A 110 5.74 3.53 -9.16
C VAL A 110 4.96 3.66 -10.46
N GLY A 111 3.78 4.27 -10.45
CA GLY A 111 2.98 4.45 -11.67
C GLY A 111 1.72 5.29 -11.49
N LYS A 112 1.11 5.66 -12.62
CA LYS A 112 -0.19 6.35 -12.64
C LYS A 112 -1.26 5.36 -13.06
N ILE A 113 -2.33 5.26 -12.29
CA ILE A 113 -3.42 4.32 -12.58
C ILE A 113 -4.31 4.93 -13.66
N VAL A 114 -4.68 4.13 -14.66
CA VAL A 114 -5.63 4.52 -15.73
C VAL A 114 -6.84 3.61 -15.79
N ASP A 115 -6.74 2.37 -15.29
CA ASP A 115 -7.83 1.42 -15.20
C ASP A 115 -7.74 0.65 -13.88
N HIS A 116 -8.57 1.06 -12.93
CA HIS A 116 -8.57 0.54 -11.56
C HIS A 116 -9.16 -0.87 -11.47
N GLU A 117 -10.23 -1.15 -12.22
CA GLU A 117 -10.87 -2.47 -12.24
C GLU A 117 -9.95 -3.51 -12.86
N ARG A 118 -9.19 -3.12 -13.90
CA ARG A 118 -8.15 -3.97 -14.49
C ARG A 118 -7.01 -4.22 -13.52
N LEU A 119 -6.55 -3.20 -12.79
CA LEU A 119 -5.53 -3.37 -11.75
C LEU A 119 -5.96 -4.39 -10.68
N GLU A 120 -7.18 -4.25 -10.17
CA GLU A 120 -7.72 -5.17 -9.16
C GLU A 120 -7.84 -6.61 -9.70
N ARG A 121 -8.29 -6.79 -10.95
CA ARG A 121 -8.35 -8.11 -11.59
C ARG A 121 -6.96 -8.75 -11.70
N ILE A 122 -5.94 -7.98 -12.06
CA ILE A 122 -4.56 -8.47 -12.14
C ILE A 122 -4.09 -8.93 -10.76
N PHE A 123 -4.20 -8.09 -9.73
CA PHE A 123 -3.72 -8.42 -8.39
C PHE A 123 -4.46 -9.60 -7.77
N LYS A 124 -5.77 -9.72 -8.02
CA LYS A 124 -6.57 -10.88 -7.58
C LYS A 124 -6.17 -12.18 -8.28
N ALA A 125 -5.64 -12.12 -9.50
CA ALA A 125 -5.23 -13.29 -10.28
C ALA A 125 -3.83 -13.81 -9.91
N VAL A 126 -3.07 -13.09 -9.08
CA VAL A 126 -1.72 -13.49 -8.65
C VAL A 126 -1.81 -14.77 -7.82
N PRO A 127 -1.12 -15.87 -8.21
CA PRO A 127 -1.17 -17.11 -7.46
C PRO A 127 -0.59 -16.97 -6.04
N LEU A 128 -1.31 -17.51 -5.06
CA LEU A 128 -0.81 -17.66 -3.69
C LEU A 128 -0.10 -19.01 -3.58
N ARG A 129 1.17 -19.02 -3.17
CA ARG A 129 1.97 -20.25 -3.07
C ARG A 129 1.97 -20.76 -1.63
N THR A 130 0.82 -21.24 -1.16
CA THR A 130 0.63 -21.65 0.25
C THR A 130 1.54 -22.77 0.71
N GLU A 131 2.06 -23.58 -0.21
CA GLU A 131 2.95 -24.71 0.09
C GLU A 131 4.44 -24.33 0.13
N ASP A 132 4.80 -23.11 -0.28
CA ASP A 132 6.19 -22.64 -0.27
C ASP A 132 6.48 -21.89 1.04
N ALA A 133 7.29 -22.51 1.90
CA ALA A 133 7.64 -21.96 3.21
C ALA A 133 8.46 -20.66 3.16
N ASN A 134 9.06 -20.35 2.00
CA ASN A 134 9.79 -19.10 1.78
C ASN A 134 8.91 -18.02 1.14
N TRP A 135 7.67 -18.36 0.77
CA TRP A 135 6.75 -17.41 0.15
C TRP A 135 6.24 -16.37 1.15
N ASN A 136 6.16 -15.11 0.71
CA ASN A 136 5.74 -14.00 1.56
C ASN A 136 5.14 -12.84 0.73
N CYS A 137 4.75 -11.76 1.41
CA CYS A 137 4.17 -10.57 0.77
C CYS A 137 5.09 -9.87 -0.25
N VAL A 138 6.42 -9.97 -0.10
CA VAL A 138 7.39 -9.39 -1.05
C VAL A 138 7.33 -10.16 -2.37
N LEU A 139 7.32 -11.50 -2.30
CA LEU A 139 7.23 -12.37 -3.47
C LEU A 139 5.87 -12.26 -4.17
N TRP A 140 4.78 -12.10 -3.40
CA TRP A 140 3.47 -11.77 -3.99
C TRP A 140 3.52 -10.45 -4.77
N MET A 141 4.16 -9.41 -4.19
CA MET A 141 4.27 -8.11 -4.86
C MET A 141 5.14 -8.17 -6.11
N GLU A 142 6.20 -8.97 -6.12
CA GLU A 142 7.02 -9.21 -7.32
C GLU A 142 6.19 -9.79 -8.46
N ASP A 143 5.44 -10.88 -8.19
CA ASP A 143 4.59 -11.53 -9.18
C ASP A 143 3.50 -10.56 -9.67
N ALA A 144 2.84 -9.87 -8.74
CA ALA A 144 1.81 -8.87 -9.02
C ALA A 144 2.35 -7.71 -9.88
N PHE A 145 3.54 -7.20 -9.56
CA PHE A 145 4.19 -6.13 -10.32
C PHE A 145 4.49 -6.59 -11.74
N ARG A 146 5.05 -7.79 -11.89
CA ARG A 146 5.38 -8.36 -13.20
C ARG A 146 4.14 -8.55 -14.06
N MET A 147 3.06 -9.11 -13.50
CA MET A 147 1.79 -9.28 -14.20
C MET A 147 1.18 -7.94 -14.62
N MET A 148 1.24 -6.93 -13.74
CA MET A 148 0.75 -5.58 -14.01
C MET A 148 1.54 -4.87 -15.12
N VAL A 149 2.86 -4.97 -15.11
CA VAL A 149 3.72 -4.40 -16.16
C VAL A 149 3.49 -5.10 -17.50
N GLN A 150 3.39 -6.43 -17.50
CA GLN A 150 3.12 -7.21 -18.71
C GLN A 150 1.74 -6.92 -19.31
N ASP A 151 0.73 -6.68 -18.47
CA ASP A 151 -0.61 -6.30 -18.91
C ASP A 151 -0.62 -4.95 -19.66
N GLY A 152 0.18 -3.99 -19.19
CA GLY A 152 0.41 -2.70 -19.86
C GLY A 152 -0.81 -1.77 -19.97
N GLY A 153 -1.96 -2.14 -19.39
CA GLY A 153 -3.21 -1.39 -19.54
C GLY A 153 -3.82 -0.87 -18.24
N ALA A 154 -3.42 -1.39 -17.08
CA ALA A 154 -3.88 -0.88 -15.78
C ALA A 154 -3.20 0.42 -15.36
N ILE A 155 -1.93 0.60 -15.75
CA ILE A 155 -1.09 1.74 -15.38
C ILE A 155 -0.43 2.40 -16.60
N THR A 156 -0.18 3.70 -16.51
CA THR A 156 0.62 4.48 -17.45
C THR A 156 1.76 5.19 -16.72
N THR A 157 2.79 5.62 -17.46
CA THR A 157 4.00 6.26 -16.91
C THR A 157 4.49 5.51 -15.66
N SER A 158 5.08 4.33 -15.86
CA SER A 158 5.43 3.44 -14.76
C SER A 158 6.90 3.02 -14.78
N VAL A 159 7.42 2.73 -13.59
CA VAL A 159 8.67 1.98 -13.43
C VAL A 159 8.46 0.57 -13.96
N GLN A 160 9.44 0.02 -14.68
CA GLN A 160 9.31 -1.27 -15.36
C GLN A 160 10.03 -2.41 -14.64
N ASP A 161 10.97 -2.09 -13.74
CA ASP A 161 11.82 -3.07 -13.09
C ASP A 161 11.50 -3.20 -11.59
N TRP A 162 11.15 -4.41 -11.17
CA TRP A 162 10.82 -4.70 -9.77
C TRP A 162 12.03 -4.55 -8.85
N ALA A 163 13.24 -4.95 -9.29
CA ALA A 163 14.44 -4.85 -8.46
C ALA A 163 14.72 -3.39 -8.10
N SER A 164 14.65 -2.48 -9.07
CA SER A 164 14.77 -1.04 -8.85
C SER A 164 13.73 -0.49 -7.87
N VAL A 165 12.47 -0.94 -7.96
CA VAL A 165 11.42 -0.54 -7.01
C VAL A 165 11.72 -1.01 -5.60
N ARG A 166 12.10 -2.29 -5.45
CA ARG A 166 12.45 -2.90 -4.17
C ARG A 166 13.64 -2.19 -3.52
N ASP A 167 14.72 -2.01 -4.28
CA ASP A 167 15.96 -1.41 -3.79
C ASP A 167 15.75 0.06 -3.41
N LYS A 168 14.93 0.80 -4.16
CA LYS A 168 14.54 2.17 -3.79
C LYS A 168 13.71 2.20 -2.51
N ALA A 169 12.71 1.32 -2.36
CA ALA A 169 11.88 1.27 -1.16
C ALA A 169 12.72 0.96 0.09
N MET A 170 13.61 -0.04 0.00
CA MET A 170 14.52 -0.43 1.08
C MET A 170 15.51 0.69 1.43
N SER A 171 16.19 1.25 0.44
CA SER A 171 17.13 2.36 0.70
C SER A 171 16.44 3.59 1.28
N TYR A 172 15.22 3.91 0.84
CA TYR A 172 14.48 5.07 1.32
C TYR A 172 13.99 4.90 2.76
N VAL A 173 13.49 3.73 3.15
CA VAL A 173 13.10 3.48 4.56
C VAL A 173 14.31 3.53 5.49
N GLU A 174 15.46 2.99 5.07
CA GLU A 174 16.70 3.07 5.85
C GLU A 174 17.20 4.51 6.00
N GLN A 175 17.10 5.34 4.95
CA GLN A 175 17.37 6.78 5.06
C GLN A 175 16.46 7.46 6.08
N LYS A 176 15.16 7.11 6.12
CA LYS A 176 14.22 7.69 7.10
C LYS A 176 14.43 7.19 8.52
N LYS A 177 14.86 5.94 8.69
CA LYS A 177 15.32 5.41 9.99
C LYS A 177 16.55 6.17 10.48
N ALA A 178 17.56 6.35 9.62
CA ALA A 178 18.78 7.07 9.96
C ALA A 178 18.51 8.55 10.31
N ALA A 179 17.50 9.15 9.69
CA ALA A 179 17.01 10.48 10.03
C ALA A 179 16.05 10.51 11.24
N HIS A 180 15.96 9.44 12.03
CA HIS A 180 15.13 9.37 13.25
C HIS A 180 13.63 9.67 13.05
N ARG A 181 13.11 9.45 11.83
CA ARG A 181 11.72 9.79 11.49
C ARG A 181 10.69 9.02 12.32
N PHE A 182 11.05 7.81 12.76
CA PHE A 182 10.10 6.85 13.33
C PHE A 182 10.34 6.55 14.83
N ASP A 183 11.47 6.98 15.40
CA ASP A 183 11.87 6.60 16.76
C ASP A 183 11.76 7.74 17.78
N GLY A 184 11.37 8.94 17.34
CA GLY A 184 11.18 10.12 18.20
C GLY A 184 12.47 10.66 18.81
N LYS A 185 13.64 10.23 18.32
CA LYS A 185 14.94 10.73 18.82
C LYS A 185 15.28 12.12 18.30
N ASP A 186 14.73 12.50 17.16
CA ASP A 186 14.83 13.88 16.65
C ASP A 186 13.58 14.67 17.07
N PRO A 187 13.69 15.61 18.02
CA PRO A 187 12.54 16.39 18.50
C PRO A 187 11.99 17.37 17.45
N SER A 188 12.73 17.63 16.37
CA SER A 188 12.24 18.45 15.24
C SER A 188 11.30 17.69 14.31
N ILE A 189 11.24 16.36 14.43
CA ILE A 189 10.41 15.51 13.59
C ILE A 189 9.21 15.00 14.39
N VAL A 190 8.02 15.47 14.01
CA VAL A 190 6.76 14.91 14.51
C VAL A 190 6.24 13.89 13.50
N PHE A 191 6.10 12.64 13.93
CA PHE A 191 5.48 11.61 13.10
C PHE A 191 4.00 11.92 12.88
N ASP A 192 3.62 12.09 11.62
CA ASP A 192 2.25 12.34 11.19
C ASP A 192 1.80 11.25 10.21
N PRO A 193 0.90 10.33 10.61
CA PRO A 193 0.35 9.29 9.75
C PRO A 193 -0.34 9.81 8.48
N ALA A 194 -0.80 11.07 8.47
CA ALA A 194 -1.42 11.69 7.30
C ALA A 194 -0.39 12.20 6.29
N LYS A 195 0.89 12.24 6.68
CA LYS A 195 2.01 12.73 5.87
C LYS A 195 3.10 11.66 5.74
N PRO A 196 2.81 10.52 5.11
CA PRO A 196 3.80 9.47 4.93
C PRO A 196 4.99 9.98 4.09
N ALA A 197 6.20 9.59 4.47
CA ALA A 197 7.39 9.84 3.65
C ALA A 197 7.18 9.20 2.27
N THR A 198 7.31 10.01 1.21
CA THR A 198 6.93 9.61 -0.14
C THR A 198 8.07 9.89 -1.12
N TRP A 199 8.55 8.87 -1.84
CA TRP A 199 9.47 9.04 -2.96
C TRP A 199 8.72 8.93 -4.29
N ASP A 200 8.98 9.83 -5.24
CA ASP A 200 8.49 9.74 -6.62
C ASP A 200 9.56 9.12 -7.52
N MET A 201 9.41 7.84 -7.89
CA MET A 201 10.36 7.22 -8.83
C MET A 201 10.17 7.66 -10.28
N LEU A 202 9.06 8.33 -10.62
CA LEU A 202 8.83 8.83 -11.97
C LEU A 202 9.63 10.11 -12.23
N THR A 203 9.95 10.87 -11.17
CA THR A 203 10.79 12.07 -11.24
C THR A 203 12.11 11.93 -10.46
N ASP A 204 12.32 10.80 -9.79
CA ASP A 204 13.42 10.49 -8.88
C ASP A 204 13.65 11.57 -7.80
N THR A 205 12.57 11.98 -7.14
CA THR A 205 12.59 13.02 -6.10
C THR A 205 11.73 12.65 -4.91
N GLU A 206 12.14 13.06 -3.71
CA GLU A 206 11.27 13.03 -2.54
C GLU A 206 10.12 14.04 -2.68
N MET A 207 8.88 13.59 -2.42
CA MET A 207 7.71 14.45 -2.38
C MET A 207 7.55 15.05 -0.99
N THR A 208 7.38 16.37 -0.93
CA THR A 208 6.98 17.05 0.31
C THR A 208 5.51 16.73 0.60
N PRO A 209 5.16 16.16 1.77
CA PRO A 209 3.78 15.85 2.14
C PRO A 209 2.88 17.08 2.26
#